data_AF-A0A2V2NE74-F1
#
_entry.id   AF-A0A2V2NE74-F1
#
_cell.length_a   1.000
_cell.length_b   1.000
_cell.length_c   1.000
_cell.angle_alpha   90.00
_cell.angle_beta   90.00
_cell.angle_gamma   90.00
#
_symmetry.space_group_name_H-M   'P 1'
#
loop_
_entity.id
_entity.type
_entity.pdbx_description
1 polymer ?
#
loop_
_entity_poly.entity_id
_entity_poly.type
_entity_poly.pdbx_seq_one_letter_code
_entity_poly.pdbx_strand_id
1 'polypeptide(L)'
;MTDFTDMRVIQRKNTNKCTDEYLVSEFTFSHPIDTKFLSILKKQGTLSVRSLGELQMFTFHEGEWLTMKGMTGDTILYVTHPKTEKNRVEERINFYLDLYLVIEKE
;
A
#
# COMPACT_ATOMS: atom_id res chain seq x y z
N MET A 1 2.56 3.37 28.22
CA MET A 1 1.58 2.86 27.25
C MET A 1 2.37 2.45 26.03
N THR A 2 2.57 1.16 25.84
CA THR A 2 3.15 0.61 24.61
C THR A 2 2.00 0.54 23.62
N ASP A 3 1.84 1.57 22.80
CA ASP A 3 0.98 1.49 21.62
C ASP A 3 1.63 0.46 20.69
N PHE A 4 0.99 -0.70 20.56
CA PHE A 4 1.33 -1.65 19.51
C PHE A 4 0.78 -1.07 18.20
N THR A 5 1.65 -0.43 17.42
CA THR A 5 1.37 0.14 16.09
C THR A 5 1.22 -0.96 15.03
N ASP A 6 0.31 -1.89 15.27
CA ASP A 6 0.02 -2.97 14.32
C ASP A 6 -0.79 -2.39 13.14
N MET A 7 -0.06 -1.93 12.12
CA MET A 7 -0.61 -1.45 10.87
C MET A 7 -1.24 -2.64 10.12
N ARG A 8 -2.57 -2.63 9.99
CA ARG A 8 -3.34 -3.70 9.36
C ARG A 8 -4.46 -3.13 8.49
N VAL A 9 -4.95 -3.92 7.54
CA VAL A 9 -6.14 -3.56 6.75
C VAL A 9 -7.38 -3.62 7.66
N ILE A 10 -8.12 -2.51 7.76
CA ILE A 10 -9.41 -2.44 8.47
C ILE A 10 -10.61 -2.45 7.51
N GLN A 11 -10.40 -2.00 6.27
CA GLN A 11 -11.43 -1.99 5.26
C GLN A 11 -10.83 -2.17 3.87
N ARG A 12 -11.57 -2.84 2.99
CA ARG A 12 -11.29 -2.94 1.56
C ARG A 12 -12.52 -2.55 0.77
N LYS A 13 -12.33 -1.74 -0.27
CA LYS A 13 -13.37 -1.39 -1.24
C LYS A 13 -12.83 -1.56 -2.65
N ASN A 14 -13.46 -2.46 -3.42
CA ASN A 14 -13.15 -2.59 -4.83
C ASN A 14 -14.01 -1.60 -5.61
N THR A 15 -13.39 -0.74 -6.40
CA THR A 15 -14.11 0.15 -7.30
C THR A 15 -14.07 -0.45 -8.71
N ASN A 16 -15.24 -0.67 -9.31
CA ASN A 16 -15.36 -1.13 -10.70
C ASN A 16 -15.03 -0.03 -11.72
N LYS A 17 -14.39 1.07 -11.28
CA LYS A 17 -14.01 2.20 -12.13
C LYS A 17 -12.66 1.90 -12.80
N CYS A 18 -12.58 0.88 -13.64
CA CYS A 18 -11.48 0.77 -14.60
C CYS A 18 -11.94 0.06 -15.87
N THR A 19 -11.65 0.72 -17.00
CA THR A 19 -11.75 0.21 -18.38
C THR A 19 -10.91 -1.04 -18.57
N ASP A 20 -11.41 -1.95 -19.42
CA ASP A 20 -10.84 -3.21 -19.92
C ASP A 20 -9.71 -3.84 -19.07
N GLU A 21 -10.06 -4.93 -18.39
CA GLU A 21 -9.18 -5.84 -17.62
C GLU A 21 -8.58 -5.37 -16.29
N TYR A 22 -8.64 -4.09 -15.91
CA TYR A 22 -8.07 -3.61 -14.63
C TYR A 22 -9.12 -3.28 -13.57
N LEU A 23 -8.71 -3.32 -12.30
CA LEU A 23 -9.48 -2.92 -11.12
C LEU A 23 -8.67 -1.95 -10.26
N VAL A 24 -9.38 -1.11 -9.51
CA VAL A 24 -8.80 -0.33 -8.42
C VAL A 24 -9.40 -0.80 -7.11
N SER A 25 -8.56 -1.37 -6.25
CA SER A 25 -8.86 -1.70 -4.87
C SER A 25 -8.38 -0.57 -3.96
N GLU A 26 -9.24 -0.10 -3.09
CA GLU A 26 -8.92 0.83 -2.00
C GLU A 26 -8.77 0.02 -0.71
N PHE A 27 -7.63 0.18 -0.05
CA PHE A 27 -7.33 -0.40 1.26
C PHE A 27 -7.25 0.72 2.28
N THR A 28 -7.97 0.57 3.39
CA THR A 28 -7.87 1.46 4.55
C THR A 28 -7.09 0.74 5.63
N PHE A 29 -6.04 1.40 6.14
CA PHE A 29 -5.19 0.89 7.19
C PHE A 29 -5.60 1.41 8.57
N SER A 30 -5.25 0.67 9.62
CA SER A 30 -5.46 1.07 11.02
C SER A 30 -4.64 2.31 11.41
N HIS A 31 -3.49 2.50 10.77
CA HIS A 31 -2.56 3.60 11.03
C HIS A 31 -2.16 4.29 9.72
N PRO A 32 -1.80 5.58 9.79
CA PRO A 32 -1.33 6.31 8.62
C PRO A 32 -0.08 5.66 8.01
N ILE A 33 0.01 5.71 6.68
CA ILE A 33 1.21 5.32 5.95
C ILE A 33 2.35 6.26 6.34
N ASP A 34 3.50 5.71 6.67
CA ASP A 34 4.67 6.47 7.09
C ASP A 34 5.88 6.19 6.19
N THR A 35 7.02 6.80 6.52
CA THR A 35 8.27 6.64 5.77
C THR A 35 8.86 5.24 5.90
N LYS A 36 8.51 4.49 6.95
CA LYS A 36 8.93 3.11 7.14
C LYS A 36 8.22 2.19 6.17
N PHE A 37 6.91 2.34 5.98
CA PHE A 37 6.16 1.61 4.96
C PHE A 37 6.72 1.90 3.55
N LEU A 38 7.03 3.17 3.25
CA LEU A 38 7.68 3.53 1.98
C LEU A 38 9.05 2.85 1.81
N SER A 39 9.83 2.71 2.88
CA SER A 39 11.13 2.04 2.84
C SER A 39 11.01 0.55 2.50
N ILE A 40 9.92 -0.11 2.93
CA ILE A 40 9.60 -1.49 2.54
C ILE A 40 9.29 -1.54 1.04
N LEU A 41 8.39 -0.68 0.56
CA LEU A 41 8.04 -0.63 -0.86
C LEU A 41 9.27 -0.40 -1.74
N LYS A 42 10.15 0.52 -1.36
CA LYS A 42 11.39 0.82 -2.09
C LYS A 42 12.31 -0.39 -2.24
N LYS A 43 12.29 -1.33 -1.29
CA LYS A 43 13.09 -2.58 -1.36
C LYS A 43 12.46 -3.64 -2.28
N GLN A 44 11.17 -3.53 -2.57
CA GLN A 44 10.38 -4.56 -3.26
C GLN A 44 10.10 -4.22 -4.73
N GLY A 45 10.31 -2.97 -5.14
CA GLY A 45 10.06 -2.53 -6.50
C GLY A 45 10.41 -1.06 -6.72
N THR A 46 9.80 -0.46 -7.74
CA THR A 46 10.10 0.92 -8.14
C THR A 46 9.19 1.88 -7.40
N LEU A 47 9.76 2.69 -6.50
CA LEU A 47 9.03 3.72 -5.76
C LEU A 47 9.39 5.11 -6.27
N SER A 48 8.39 5.85 -6.74
CA SER A 48 8.46 7.28 -7.04
C SER A 48 7.78 8.07 -5.92
N VAL A 49 8.44 9.10 -5.40
CA VAL A 49 7.94 9.92 -4.30
C VAL A 49 7.98 11.39 -4.71
N ARG A 50 6.90 12.12 -4.41
CA ARG A 50 6.79 13.56 -4.61
C ARG A 50 6.33 14.21 -3.31
N SER A 51 7.13 15.16 -2.82
CA SER A 51 6.77 15.95 -1.63
C SER A 51 5.67 16.97 -1.94
N LEU A 52 4.76 17.13 -0.99
CA LEU A 52 3.70 18.14 -0.93
C LEU A 52 3.72 18.74 0.48
N GLY A 53 4.55 19.77 0.66
CA GLY A 53 4.87 20.28 2.00
C GLY A 53 5.57 19.19 2.84
N GLU A 54 5.01 18.90 4.01
CA GLU A 54 5.51 17.84 4.91
C GLU A 54 5.04 16.43 4.52
N LEU A 55 4.05 16.32 3.62
CA LEU A 55 3.50 15.05 3.17
C LEU A 55 4.23 14.55 1.92
N GLN A 56 4.24 13.23 1.73
CA GLN A 56 4.83 12.58 0.57
C GLN A 56 3.75 11.77 -0.16
N MET A 57 3.40 12.19 -1.38
CA MET A 57 2.68 11.32 -2.30
C MET A 57 3.64 10.32 -2.89
N PHE A 58 3.19 9.09 -3.05
CA PHE A 58 3.99 8.05 -3.68
C PHE A 58 3.21 7.31 -4.75
N THR A 59 3.96 6.78 -5.70
CA THR A 59 3.51 5.78 -6.65
C THR A 59 4.54 4.67 -6.67
N PHE A 60 4.10 3.47 -6.37
CA PHE A 60 4.89 2.26 -6.34
C PHE A 60 4.46 1.34 -7.47
N HIS A 61 5.44 0.71 -8.13
CA HIS A 61 5.22 -0.30 -9.15
C HIS A 61 5.96 -1.58 -8.77
N GLU A 62 5.25 -2.70 -8.86
CA GLU A 62 5.83 -4.04 -8.76
C GLU A 62 5.54 -4.81 -10.04
N GLY A 63 6.56 -4.87 -10.91
CA GLY A 63 6.40 -5.35 -12.27
C GLY A 63 5.28 -4.62 -13.02
N GLU A 64 4.69 -5.30 -14.00
CA GLU A 64 3.64 -4.74 -14.86
C GLU A 64 2.21 -4.94 -14.31
N TRP A 65 2.05 -5.66 -13.20
CA TRP A 65 0.73 -6.12 -12.73
C TRP A 65 0.19 -5.35 -11.52
N LEU A 66 1.04 -4.65 -10.76
CA LEU A 66 0.64 -3.98 -9.52
C LEU A 66 1.16 -2.55 -9.49
N THR A 67 0.23 -1.60 -9.32
CA THR A 67 0.56 -0.21 -9.03
C THR A 67 -0.12 0.20 -7.73
N MET A 68 0.63 0.81 -6.81
CA MET A 68 0.09 1.33 -5.56
C MET A 68 0.30 2.84 -5.47
N LYS A 69 -0.70 3.57 -5.01
CA LYS A 69 -0.66 5.02 -4.85
C LYS A 69 -1.22 5.39 -3.48
N GLY A 70 -0.56 6.32 -2.83
CA GLY A 70 -1.00 6.84 -1.54
C GLY A 70 -0.24 8.08 -1.13
N MET A 71 -0.46 8.49 0.09
CA MET A 71 0.18 9.65 0.70
C MET A 71 0.57 9.31 2.14
N THR A 72 1.76 9.72 2.57
CA THR A 72 2.14 9.60 3.98
C THR A 72 1.21 10.45 4.85
N GLY A 73 0.90 9.99 6.06
CA GLY A 73 -0.06 10.66 6.94
C GLY A 73 -1.52 10.39 6.61
N ASP A 74 -1.81 9.65 5.52
CA ASP A 74 -3.13 9.12 5.18
C ASP A 74 -3.21 7.62 5.49
N THR A 75 -4.42 7.11 5.73
CA THR A 75 -4.70 5.68 5.96
C THR A 75 -5.10 4.95 4.69
N ILE A 76 -5.30 5.67 3.58
CA ILE A 76 -5.81 5.11 2.33
C ILE A 76 -4.69 4.75 1.37
N LEU A 77 -4.75 3.53 0.84
CA LEU A 77 -3.91 3.04 -0.24
C LEU A 77 -4.77 2.61 -1.43
N TYR A 78 -4.51 3.19 -2.60
CA TYR A 78 -5.12 2.78 -3.85
C TYR A 78 -4.22 1.80 -4.58
N VAL A 79 -4.78 0.68 -5.01
CA VAL A 79 -4.06 -0.41 -5.67
C VAL A 79 -4.72 -0.74 -6.99
N THR A 80 -4.00 -0.52 -8.09
CA THR A 80 -4.43 -0.87 -9.45
C THR A 80 -3.79 -2.18 -9.86
N HIS A 81 -4.60 -3.10 -10.37
CA HIS A 81 -4.16 -4.44 -10.79
C HIS A 81 -5.11 -5.07 -11.82
N PRO A 82 -4.67 -6.07 -12.61
CA PRO A 82 -5.56 -6.86 -13.46
C PRO A 82 -6.64 -7.60 -12.65
N LYS A 83 -7.82 -7.81 -13.25
CA LYS A 83 -8.92 -8.60 -12.66
C LYS A 83 -8.49 -10.01 -12.28
N THR A 84 -7.62 -10.63 -13.08
CA THR A 84 -7.09 -11.99 -12.88
C THR A 84 -6.27 -12.11 -11.60
N GLU A 85 -5.62 -11.02 -11.15
CA GLU A 85 -4.73 -11.01 -10.00
C GLU A 85 -5.44 -10.65 -8.68
N LYS A 86 -6.78 -10.52 -8.68
CA LYS A 86 -7.56 -10.01 -7.53
C LYS A 86 -7.22 -10.70 -6.19
N ASN A 87 -7.02 -12.01 -6.20
CA ASN A 87 -6.71 -12.78 -4.99
C ASN A 87 -5.27 -12.55 -4.53
N ARG A 88 -4.32 -12.49 -5.47
CA ARG A 88 -2.90 -12.29 -5.21
C ARG A 88 -2.58 -10.92 -4.60
N VAL A 89 -3.37 -9.90 -4.95
CA VAL A 89 -3.20 -8.54 -4.40
C VAL A 89 -3.32 -8.53 -2.89
N GLU A 90 -4.28 -9.25 -2.33
CA GLU A 90 -4.50 -9.27 -0.88
C GLU A 90 -3.34 -9.94 -0.14
N GLU A 91 -2.89 -11.08 -0.64
CA GLU A 91 -1.69 -11.75 -0.14
C GLU A 91 -0.47 -10.83 -0.20
N ARG A 92 -0.35 -10.05 -1.28
CA ARG A 92 0.78 -9.14 -1.45
C ARG A 92 0.74 -7.94 -0.52
N ILE A 93 -0.43 -7.36 -0.27
CA ILE A 93 -0.59 -6.29 0.72
C ILE A 93 -0.28 -6.80 2.12
N ASN A 94 -0.80 -7.97 2.50
CA ASN A 94 -0.51 -8.57 3.80
C ASN A 94 0.99 -8.86 3.97
N PHE A 95 1.67 -9.35 2.92
CA PHE A 95 3.12 -9.51 2.94
C PHE A 95 3.87 -8.21 3.25
N TYR A 96 3.45 -7.06 2.68
CA TYR A 96 4.09 -5.77 2.98
C TYR A 96 3.83 -5.32 4.42
N LEU A 97 2.65 -5.60 4.97
CA LEU A 97 2.32 -5.31 6.36
C LEU A 97 3.09 -6.22 7.32
N ASP A 98 3.24 -7.50 7.01
CA ASP A 98 4.05 -8.42 7.82
C ASP A 98 5.51 -7.96 7.89
N LEU A 99 6.10 -7.52 6.77
CA LEU A 99 7.44 -6.92 6.76
C LEU A 99 7.53 -5.66 7.63
N TYR A 100 6.45 -4.89 7.69
CA TYR A 100 6.38 -3.68 8.52
C TYR A 100 6.47 -4.01 10.01
N LEU A 101 5.77 -5.06 10.44
CA LEU A 101 5.76 -5.52 11.82
C LEU A 101 7.07 -6.17 12.24
N VAL A 102 7.76 -6.86 11.32
CA VAL A 102 9.07 -7.46 11.63
C VAL A 102 10.12 -6.38 11.93
N ILE A 103 10.14 -5.30 11.16
CA ILE A 103 11.08 -4.18 11.38
C ILE A 103 10.79 -3.43 12.70
N GLU A 104 9.63 -3.59 13.34
CA GLU A 104 9.40 -2.99 14.68
C GLU A 104 10.10 -3.75 15.82
N LYS A 105 10.53 -4.99 15.58
CA LYS A 105 11.12 -5.84 16.63
C LYS A 105 12.65 -5.81 16.66
N GLU A 106 13.27 -5.08 15.74
CA GLU A 106 14.72 -4.81 15.70
C GLU A 106 15.02 -3.40 16.20
#